data_AF-A0A090WAC6-F1
#
_entry.id   AF-A0A090WAC6-F1
#
_cell.length_a   1.000
_cell.length_b   1.000
_cell.length_c   1.000
_cell.angle_alpha   90.00
_cell.angle_beta   90.00
_cell.angle_gamma   90.00
#
_symmetry.space_group_name_H-M   'P 1'
#
loop_
_entity.id
_entity.type
_entity.pdbx_description
1 polymer ?
#
loop_
_entity_poly.entity_id
_entity_poly.type
_entity_poly.pdbx_seq_one_letter_code
_entity_poly.pdbx_strand_id
1 'polypeptide(L)'
;MKKNEIKDFLFSFEQIPSLLYLLKWVLICLTLGVLAGSVSAFFLLSLEWATNWRESHLWVISLLPVGGLVIGLSYHYYGSSVVKGNNLLLEEFHSPKK
;
A
#
# COMPACT_ATOMS: atom_id res chain seq x y z
N MET A 1 17.23 13.34 40.60
CA MET A 1 17.15 13.97 39.26
C MET A 1 15.70 13.87 38.82
N LYS A 2 14.95 14.96 38.98
CA LYS A 2 13.51 14.92 39.28
C LYS A 2 12.68 15.01 37.99
N LYS A 3 11.68 14.13 37.87
CA LYS A 3 10.62 14.04 36.84
C LYS A 3 9.99 15.38 36.39
N ASN A 4 10.20 16.46 37.14
CA ASN A 4 9.68 17.79 36.86
C ASN A 4 10.35 18.43 35.64
N GLU A 5 11.65 18.21 35.42
CA GLU A 5 12.38 18.78 34.25
C GLU A 5 11.78 18.30 32.91
N ILE A 6 11.32 17.06 32.84
CA ILE A 6 10.68 16.47 31.64
C ILE A 6 9.26 17.03 31.46
N LYS A 7 8.52 17.24 32.56
CA LYS A 7 7.20 17.87 32.50
C LYS A 7 7.30 19.33 32.08
N ASP A 8 8.25 20.07 32.62
CA ASP A 8 8.44 21.49 32.33
C ASP A 8 8.94 21.70 30.89
N PHE A 9 9.71 20.75 30.34
CA PHE A 9 10.06 20.69 28.91
C PHE A 9 8.91 20.23 27.99
N LEU A 10 7.92 19.48 28.49
CA LEU A 10 6.74 19.04 27.73
C LEU A 10 5.57 20.05 27.79
N PHE A 11 5.54 20.90 28.81
CA PHE A 11 4.51 21.92 29.05
C PHE A 11 4.93 23.33 28.59
N SER A 12 6.01 23.46 27.82
CA SER A 12 6.32 24.73 27.17
C SER A 12 5.18 25.02 26.18
N PHE A 13 4.44 26.11 26.40
CA PHE A 13 3.17 26.45 25.73
C PHE A 13 3.23 26.43 24.18
N GLU A 14 4.43 26.43 23.60
CA GLU A 14 4.68 26.29 22.16
C GLU A 14 4.59 24.86 21.59
N GLN A 15 4.64 23.80 22.42
CA GLN A 15 4.67 22.40 21.95
C GLN A 15 3.28 21.73 21.86
N ILE A 16 2.25 22.30 22.48
CA ILE A 16 0.87 21.83 22.33
C ILE A 16 0.41 21.81 20.85
N PRO A 17 0.62 22.88 20.06
CA PRO A 17 0.23 22.85 18.64
C PRO A 17 1.01 21.82 17.81
N SER A 18 2.30 21.56 18.12
CA SER A 18 3.08 20.55 17.41
C SER A 18 2.67 19.12 17.77
N LEU A 19 2.28 18.86 19.03
CA LEU A 19 1.73 17.58 19.46
C LEU A 19 0.40 17.26 18.77
N LEU A 20 -0.50 18.24 18.66
CA LEU A 20 -1.77 18.08 17.93
C LEU A 20 -1.53 17.82 16.44
N TYR A 21 -0.53 18.47 15.85
CA TYR A 21 -0.12 18.23 14.47
C TYR A 21 0.40 16.79 14.28
N LEU A 22 1.26 16.31 15.17
CA LEU A 22 1.73 14.92 15.14
C LEU A 22 0.58 13.92 15.30
N LEU A 23 -0.35 14.15 16.22
CA LEU A 23 -1.51 13.28 16.43
C LEU A 23 -2.37 13.18 15.16
N LYS A 24 -2.59 14.30 14.46
CA LYS A 24 -3.28 14.30 13.16
C LYS A 24 -2.58 13.41 12.14
N TRP A 25 -1.25 13.51 12.01
CA TRP A 25 -0.49 12.68 11.07
C TRP A 25 -0.48 11.21 11.46
N VAL A 26 -0.38 10.90 12.75
CA VAL A 26 -0.48 9.53 13.25
C VAL A 26 -1.82 8.91 12.89
N LEU A 27 -2.93 9.64 13.05
CA LEU A 27 -4.25 9.16 12.65
C LEU A 27 -4.32 8.89 11.14
N ILE A 28 -3.79 9.79 10.31
CA ILE A 28 -3.75 9.59 8.86
C ILE A 28 -2.93 8.34 8.51
N CYS A 29 -1.71 8.20 9.04
CA CYS A 29 -0.86 7.04 8.81
C CYS A 29 -1.49 5.74 9.31
N LEU A 30 -2.20 5.77 10.43
CA LEU A 30 -2.91 4.60 10.97
C LEU A 30 -4.04 4.18 10.03
N THR A 31 -4.86 5.11 9.57
CA THR A 31 -5.93 4.81 8.60
C THR A 31 -5.36 4.25 7.30
N LEU A 32 -4.32 4.86 6.75
CA LEU A 32 -3.63 4.38 5.55
C LEU A 32 -3.03 2.99 5.77
N GLY A 33 -2.40 2.75 6.92
CA GLY A 33 -1.81 1.47 7.28
C GLY A 33 -2.85 0.36 7.39
N VAL A 34 -4.01 0.63 8.02
CA VAL A 34 -5.11 -0.34 8.11
C VAL A 34 -5.67 -0.66 6.72
N LEU A 35 -5.87 0.35 5.87
CA LEU A 35 -6.37 0.15 4.51
C LEU A 35 -5.38 -0.66 3.66
N ALA A 36 -4.11 -0.24 3.61
CA ALA A 36 -3.08 -0.93 2.85
C ALA A 36 -2.82 -2.35 3.37
N GLY A 37 -2.81 -2.54 4.70
CA GLY A 37 -2.68 -3.84 5.34
C GLY A 37 -3.86 -4.76 5.01
N SER A 38 -5.08 -4.23 5.04
CA SER A 38 -6.29 -4.99 4.72
C SER A 38 -6.32 -5.42 3.24
N VAL A 39 -5.96 -4.52 2.32
CA VAL A 39 -5.83 -4.85 0.90
C VAL A 39 -4.77 -5.93 0.68
N SER A 40 -3.62 -5.82 1.36
CA SER A 40 -2.55 -6.82 1.26
C SER A 40 -2.96 -8.18 1.81
N ALA A 41 -3.64 -8.22 2.97
CA ALA A 41 -4.15 -9.46 3.56
C ALA A 41 -5.21 -10.11 2.66
N PHE A 42 -6.13 -9.33 2.11
CA PHE A 42 -7.14 -9.80 1.16
C PHE A 42 -6.50 -10.37 -0.12
N PHE A 43 -5.48 -9.68 -0.66
CA PHE A 43 -4.74 -10.13 -1.82
C PHE A 43 -4.04 -11.47 -1.57
N LEU A 44 -3.37 -11.62 -0.43
CA LEU A 44 -2.70 -12.88 -0.06
C LEU A 44 -3.69 -14.03 0.12
N LEU A 45 -4.82 -13.79 0.79
CA LEU A 45 -5.87 -14.80 0.95
C LEU A 45 -6.43 -15.24 -0.41
N SER A 46 -6.64 -14.29 -1.32
CA SER A 46 -7.12 -14.56 -2.67
C SER A 46 -6.11 -15.37 -3.48
N LEU A 47 -4.81 -15.09 -3.34
CA LEU A 47 -3.74 -15.87 -3.97
C LEU A 47 -3.68 -17.29 -3.45
N GLU A 48 -3.81 -17.49 -2.14
CA GLU A 48 -3.83 -18.81 -1.54
C GLU A 48 -5.05 -19.61 -2.02
N TRP A 49 -6.22 -18.97 -2.07
CA TRP A 49 -7.42 -19.58 -2.65
C TRP A 49 -7.22 -19.98 -4.12
N ALA A 50 -6.68 -19.09 -4.94
CA ALA A 50 -6.40 -19.37 -6.35
C ALA A 50 -5.37 -20.49 -6.53
N THR A 51 -4.39 -20.58 -5.63
CA THR A 51 -3.37 -21.64 -5.63
C THR A 51 -4.00 -23.00 -5.32
N ASN A 52 -4.84 -23.08 -4.28
CA ASN A 52 -5.56 -24.29 -3.93
C ASN A 52 -6.53 -24.75 -5.05
N TRP A 53 -7.18 -23.80 -5.71
CA TRP A 53 -8.00 -24.08 -6.88
C TRP A 53 -7.18 -24.67 -8.04
N ARG A 54 -6.03 -24.07 -8.34
CA ARG A 54 -5.10 -24.56 -9.37
C ARG A 54 -4.60 -25.97 -9.05
N GLU A 55 -4.26 -26.28 -7.80
CA GLU A 55 -3.74 -27.60 -7.39
C GLU A 55 -4.81 -28.69 -7.47
N SER A 56 -6.05 -28.37 -7.10
CA SER A 56 -7.19 -29.30 -7.25
C SER A 56 -7.61 -29.50 -8.72
N HIS A 57 -7.37 -28.50 -9.58
CA HIS A 57 -7.78 -28.51 -10.99
C HIS A 57 -6.60 -28.21 -11.93
N LEU A 58 -5.62 -29.12 -11.98
CA LEU A 58 -4.41 -28.95 -12.81
C LEU A 58 -4.69 -28.73 -14.30
N TRP A 59 -5.84 -29.19 -14.81
CA TRP A 59 -6.25 -28.97 -16.20
C TRP A 59 -6.39 -27.49 -16.57
N VAL A 60 -6.62 -26.61 -15.58
CA VAL A 60 -6.70 -25.14 -15.77
C VAL A 60 -5.38 -24.57 -16.32
N ILE A 61 -4.24 -25.25 -16.10
CA ILE A 61 -2.93 -24.85 -16.64
C ILE A 61 -2.98 -24.80 -18.18
N SER A 62 -3.75 -25.68 -18.82
CA SER A 62 -3.91 -25.68 -20.28
C SER A 62 -4.62 -24.43 -20.81
N LEU A 63 -5.37 -23.72 -19.96
CA LEU A 63 -6.03 -22.45 -20.29
C LEU A 63 -5.15 -21.21 -20.02
N LEU A 64 -3.94 -21.38 -19.46
CA LEU A 64 -3.00 -20.27 -19.24
C LEU A 64 -2.71 -19.43 -20.49
N PRO A 65 -2.57 -19.98 -21.72
CA PRO A 65 -2.35 -19.16 -22.91
C PRO A 65 -3.49 -18.18 -23.17
N VAL A 66 -4.73 -18.61 -22.93
CA VAL A 66 -5.92 -17.76 -23.07
C VAL A 66 -5.96 -16.71 -21.95
N GLY A 67 -5.68 -17.12 -20.71
CA GLY A 67 -5.58 -16.20 -19.57
C GLY A 67 -4.52 -15.11 -19.79
N GLY A 68 -3.33 -15.51 -20.25
CA GLY A 68 -2.24 -14.59 -20.58
C GLY A 68 -2.59 -13.62 -21.71
N LEU A 69 -3.33 -14.09 -22.73
CA LEU A 69 -3.83 -13.23 -23.80
C LEU A 69 -4.84 -12.20 -23.27
N VAL A 70 -5.79 -12.62 -22.43
CA VAL A 70 -6.78 -11.71 -21.82
C VAL A 70 -6.09 -10.65 -20.96
N ILE A 71 -5.11 -11.06 -20.13
CA ILE A 71 -4.32 -10.13 -19.30
C ILE A 71 -3.53 -9.17 -20.20
N GLY A 72 -2.85 -9.69 -21.22
CA GLY A 72 -2.07 -8.89 -22.17
C GLY A 72 -2.91 -7.85 -22.92
N LEU A 73 -4.08 -8.23 -23.42
CA LEU A 73 -5.02 -7.30 -24.06
C LEU A 73 -5.54 -6.26 -23.06
N SER A 74 -5.89 -6.67 -21.85
CA SER A 74 -6.36 -5.75 -20.81
C SER A 74 -5.29 -4.70 -20.47
N TYR A 75 -4.03 -5.12 -20.33
CA TYR A 75 -2.90 -4.21 -20.14
C TYR A 75 -2.65 -3.31 -21.35
N HIS A 76 -2.83 -3.82 -22.57
CA HIS A 76 -2.64 -3.03 -23.79
C HIS A 76 -3.70 -1.94 -23.94
N TYR A 77 -4.98 -2.25 -23.70
CA TYR A 77 -6.08 -1.30 -23.90
C TYR A 77 -6.29 -0.35 -22.70
N TYR A 78 -6.08 -0.82 -21.47
CA TYR A 78 -6.40 -0.04 -20.26
C TYR A 78 -5.17 0.27 -19.38
N GLY A 79 -4.05 -0.42 -19.58
CA GLY A 79 -2.93 -0.44 -18.64
C GLY A 79 -1.75 0.47 -18.99
N SER A 80 -1.81 1.29 -20.05
CA SER A 80 -0.66 2.06 -20.55
C SER A 80 0.04 2.92 -19.48
N SER A 81 -0.71 3.45 -18.49
CA SER A 81 -0.16 4.21 -17.37
C SER A 81 0.46 3.34 -16.25
N VAL A 82 0.05 2.08 -16.13
CA VAL A 82 0.45 1.15 -15.05
C VAL A 82 1.63 0.26 -15.45
N VAL A 83 1.96 0.17 -16.75
CA VAL A 83 3.06 -0.64 -17.32
C VAL A 83 4.42 -0.32 -16.70
N LYS A 84 4.64 0.94 -16.31
CA LYS A 84 5.89 1.35 -15.64
C LYS A 84 6.05 0.70 -14.26
N GLY A 85 4.98 0.18 -13.65
CA GLY A 85 5.03 -0.53 -12.37
C GLY A 85 5.72 0.29 -11.30
N ASN A 86 6.76 -0.26 -10.68
CA ASN A 86 7.54 0.41 -9.63
C ASN A 86 8.31 1.64 -10.15
N ASN A 87 8.57 1.76 -11.44
CA ASN A 87 9.21 2.95 -11.99
C ASN A 87 8.31 4.19 -11.87
N LEU A 88 6.99 4.04 -11.71
CA LEU A 88 6.11 5.18 -11.43
C LEU A 88 6.43 5.82 -10.08
N LEU A 89 6.71 5.01 -9.05
CA LEU A 89 7.09 5.50 -7.72
C LEU A 89 8.45 6.23 -7.76
N LEU A 90 9.40 5.69 -8.54
CA LEU A 90 10.70 6.32 -8.75
C LEU A 90 10.57 7.64 -9.53
N GLU A 91 9.76 7.68 -10.58
CA GLU A 91 9.51 8.89 -11.37
C GLU A 91 8.83 9.98 -10.53
N GLU A 92 7.86 9.62 -9.69
CA GLU A 92 7.18 10.57 -8.80
C GLU A 92 8.13 11.13 -7.73
N PHE A 93 9.07 10.30 -7.24
CA PHE A 93 10.09 10.74 -6.27
C PHE A 93 11.16 11.64 -6.91
N HIS A 94 11.60 11.35 -8.13
CA HIS A 94 12.67 12.10 -8.82
C HIS A 94 12.18 13.35 -9.57
N SER A 95 10.94 13.38 -10.03
CA SER A 95 10.36 14.52 -10.76
C SER A 95 8.84 14.58 -10.50
N PRO A 96 8.42 15.09 -9.34
CA PRO A 96 7.02 15.16 -8.97
C PRO A 96 6.28 16.01 -10.01
N LYS A 97 5.26 15.43 -10.65
CA LYS A 97 4.40 16.18 -11.56
C LYS A 97 3.33 16.87 -10.69
N LYS A 98 3.29 18.20 -10.78
CA LYS A 98 2.28 19.04 -10.12
C LYS A 98 0.86 18.61 -10.44
#